data_AF-A0A9E8ZHR5-F1
#
_entry.id   AF-A0A9E8ZHR5-F1
#
_cell.length_a   1.000
_cell.length_b   1.000
_cell.length_c   1.000
_cell.angle_alpha   90.00
_cell.angle_beta   90.00
_cell.angle_gamma   90.00
#
_symmetry.space_group_name_H-M   'P 1'
#
loop_
_entity.id
_entity.type
_entity.pdbx_description
1 polymer ?
#
loop_
_entity_poly.entity_id
_entity_poly.type
_entity_poly.pdbx_seq_one_letter_code
_entity_poly.pdbx_strand_id
1 'polypeptide(L)'
;MSKRRDAGANRRIPSGRISHFYFKEEFDINPTAPAPPKRSLRWIVPILPIAIFCTSIVLAVAFTVRDTKQHGPAVETLKTEAFRWAVNRAMSAAELTQTANSRDEWSIVSTWWKEAIELMGAVPKSHPKYQLAQQKVEEYQQNLTYAQTRVDNNNRNGVTATHLWSIGSRRIDVLSIQGEPTHQSRYDALCQEVMYYGGSVVELSNGIVVRYEDQDKNLRVASNNAIVSAPKAPFVWTLGSSKDEVFKIQGTPSRVVRYDSLRKETLYYNYNTIELTDDHVTGYNNLDGTLKVAMTPVLLPNTNFSSFWTIGSDRNEVFRVQGTPSQVSLEHSLCRETLRYGGSTVELKNGFVSGYDNISKNLRVKVQ
;
A
#
# COMPACT_ATOMS: atom_id res chain seq x y z
N MET A 1 44.28 -2.14 61.00
CA MET A 1 45.39 -2.93 61.58
C MET A 1 45.48 -4.25 60.86
N SER A 2 46.70 -4.76 60.69
CA SER A 2 47.05 -6.09 60.14
C SER A 2 47.44 -6.16 58.67
N LYS A 3 48.48 -6.95 58.48
CA LYS A 3 49.40 -7.15 57.35
C LYS A 3 48.99 -8.42 56.58
N ARG A 4 49.52 -8.52 55.35
CA ARG A 4 50.28 -9.64 54.74
C ARG A 4 49.65 -10.45 53.58
N ARG A 5 50.48 -10.54 52.52
CA ARG A 5 50.74 -11.66 51.56
C ARG A 5 49.74 -11.84 50.41
N ASP A 6 50.11 -12.20 49.17
CA ASP A 6 51.39 -12.44 48.49
C ASP A 6 51.14 -12.49 46.95
N ALA A 7 52.22 -12.23 46.19
CA ALA A 7 52.64 -12.60 44.82
C ALA A 7 51.64 -13.22 43.81
N GLY A 8 51.59 -12.75 42.56
CA GLY A 8 52.49 -13.13 41.43
C GLY A 8 51.62 -13.78 40.32
N ALA A 9 51.87 -13.78 39.01
CA ALA A 9 53.04 -13.53 38.21
C ALA A 9 52.64 -13.29 36.73
N ASN A 10 53.55 -12.63 36.03
CA ASN A 10 53.67 -12.38 34.61
C ASN A 10 53.84 -13.71 33.81
N ARG A 11 53.23 -13.86 32.62
CA ARG A 11 53.64 -14.87 31.62
C ARG A 11 53.64 -14.30 30.20
N ARG A 12 54.78 -14.56 29.55
CA ARG A 12 55.16 -14.26 28.17
C ARG A 12 55.23 -15.58 27.36
N ILE A 13 54.97 -15.46 26.04
CA ILE A 13 55.63 -16.15 24.89
C ILE A 13 55.23 -17.64 24.64
N PRO A 14 55.23 -18.23 23.40
CA PRO A 14 55.96 -17.84 22.17
C PRO A 14 55.25 -17.89 20.79
N SER A 15 55.96 -17.26 19.85
CA SER A 15 55.97 -17.47 18.39
C SER A 15 56.58 -18.84 18.01
N GLY A 16 55.98 -19.52 17.03
CA GLY A 16 56.50 -20.73 16.38
C GLY A 16 56.44 -20.59 14.86
N ARG A 17 57.57 -20.92 14.22
CA ARG A 17 57.95 -20.75 12.82
C ARG A 17 58.04 -22.15 12.18
N ILE A 18 57.42 -22.41 11.02
CA ILE A 18 57.84 -23.51 10.12
C ILE A 18 57.67 -23.08 8.65
N SER A 19 58.62 -23.55 7.84
CA SER A 19 59.08 -23.10 6.53
C SER A 19 58.39 -23.78 5.32
N HIS A 20 58.57 -23.14 4.16
CA HIS A 20 58.19 -23.49 2.78
C HIS A 20 58.45 -24.92 2.27
N PHE A 21 57.59 -25.40 1.36
CA PHE A 21 57.93 -26.15 0.13
C PHE A 21 56.85 -25.94 -0.96
N TYR A 22 57.29 -25.85 -2.23
CA TYR A 22 56.53 -25.54 -3.47
C TYR A 22 56.08 -26.81 -4.23
N PHE A 23 54.87 -26.82 -4.84
CA PHE A 23 54.50 -27.30 -6.21
C PHE A 23 52.95 -27.22 -6.37
N LYS A 24 52.35 -26.31 -7.15
CA LYS A 24 51.99 -26.29 -8.60
C LYS A 24 50.66 -27.01 -8.95
N GLU A 25 49.92 -26.37 -9.87
CA GLU A 25 48.64 -26.72 -10.56
C GLU A 25 47.36 -26.18 -9.88
N GLU A 26 46.79 -25.06 -10.36
CA GLU A 26 45.90 -24.86 -11.53
C GLU A 26 44.43 -24.84 -11.07
N PHE A 27 43.85 -23.63 -10.97
CA PHE A 27 42.58 -23.19 -11.57
C PHE A 27 42.05 -21.94 -10.83
N ASP A 28 42.06 -20.85 -11.60
CA ASP A 28 40.96 -19.91 -11.76
C ASP A 28 40.79 -18.63 -10.91
N ILE A 29 40.49 -17.58 -11.69
CA ILE A 29 39.72 -16.34 -11.45
C ILE A 29 40.31 -15.17 -10.64
N ASN A 30 40.70 -14.13 -11.39
CA ASN A 30 40.83 -12.74 -10.96
C ASN A 30 39.85 -11.89 -11.82
N PRO A 31 38.92 -11.10 -11.27
CA PRO A 31 38.01 -10.31 -12.08
C PRO A 31 38.50 -8.86 -12.26
N THR A 32 38.85 -8.51 -13.48
CA THR A 32 38.86 -7.11 -13.96
C THR A 32 37.90 -7.00 -15.14
N ALA A 33 37.08 -5.95 -15.14
CA ALA A 33 36.07 -5.69 -16.16
C ALA A 33 36.69 -5.35 -17.53
N PRO A 34 35.99 -5.66 -18.65
CA PRO A 34 36.19 -4.90 -19.88
C PRO A 34 34.89 -4.40 -20.56
N ALA A 35 35.06 -3.33 -21.33
CA ALA A 35 34.11 -2.67 -22.23
C ALA A 35 33.84 -3.49 -23.53
N PRO A 36 32.86 -3.11 -24.38
CA PRO A 36 32.23 -4.01 -25.36
C PRO A 36 32.89 -3.98 -26.76
N PRO A 37 32.78 -5.06 -27.58
CA PRO A 37 33.21 -5.02 -28.97
C PRO A 37 32.06 -4.80 -29.98
N LYS A 38 32.42 -4.21 -31.12
CA LYS A 38 31.57 -3.95 -32.31
C LYS A 38 31.65 -5.09 -33.34
N ARG A 39 30.50 -5.26 -34.03
CA ARG A 39 30.23 -5.59 -35.47
C ARG A 39 30.19 -7.05 -36.01
N SER A 40 28.98 -7.36 -36.50
CA SER A 40 28.55 -7.97 -37.78
C SER A 40 28.76 -9.47 -38.08
N LEU A 41 27.65 -10.18 -38.36
CA LEU A 41 27.31 -10.63 -39.73
C LEU A 41 25.82 -11.07 -39.84
N ARG A 42 25.19 -10.68 -40.96
CA ARG A 42 23.80 -10.98 -41.36
C ARG A 42 23.65 -12.42 -41.85
N TRP A 43 22.49 -13.04 -41.64
CA TRP A 43 21.92 -14.04 -42.56
C TRP A 43 20.38 -13.88 -42.67
N ILE A 44 19.89 -14.11 -43.89
CA ILE A 44 18.61 -13.73 -44.49
C ILE A 44 17.85 -15.02 -44.86
N VAL A 45 16.57 -15.14 -44.44
CA VAL A 45 15.35 -15.67 -45.17
C VAL A 45 15.37 -17.19 -45.54
N PRO A 46 14.25 -17.97 -45.67
CA PRO A 46 12.92 -17.60 -46.18
C PRO A 46 11.64 -18.11 -45.49
N ILE A 47 10.56 -17.42 -45.87
CA ILE A 47 9.13 -17.79 -45.86
C ILE A 47 8.82 -18.57 -47.13
N LEU A 48 7.98 -19.63 -47.10
CA LEU A 48 6.99 -19.94 -48.14
C LEU A 48 5.99 -21.04 -47.64
N PRO A 49 4.83 -21.20 -48.31
CA PRO A 49 3.49 -21.47 -47.76
C PRO A 49 3.01 -22.91 -48.02
N ILE A 50 1.90 -23.31 -47.39
CA ILE A 50 1.09 -24.43 -47.90
C ILE A 50 -0.39 -24.08 -47.89
N ALA A 51 -0.99 -24.35 -49.03
CA ALA A 51 -2.35 -24.09 -49.44
C ALA A 51 -3.32 -25.22 -49.05
N ILE A 52 -4.59 -24.83 -48.87
CA ILE A 52 -5.84 -25.43 -49.39
C ILE A 52 -5.97 -26.96 -49.36
N PHE A 53 -6.96 -27.45 -48.60
CA PHE A 53 -7.97 -28.39 -49.12
C PHE A 53 -9.34 -28.11 -48.47
N CYS A 54 -10.16 -27.37 -49.22
CA CYS A 54 -11.61 -27.36 -49.08
C CYS A 54 -12.15 -28.61 -49.80
N THR A 55 -12.73 -29.55 -49.07
CA THR A 55 -13.64 -30.53 -49.67
C THR A 55 -14.86 -30.72 -48.78
N SER A 56 -16.00 -30.41 -49.37
CA SER A 56 -17.36 -30.51 -48.85
C SER A 56 -17.74 -31.95 -48.50
N ILE A 57 -18.34 -32.15 -47.32
CA ILE A 57 -19.37 -33.18 -47.14
C ILE A 57 -20.49 -32.58 -46.29
N VAL A 58 -21.60 -32.26 -46.94
CA VAL A 58 -22.90 -32.11 -46.29
C VAL A 58 -23.47 -33.53 -46.19
N LEU A 59 -23.66 -34.02 -44.97
CA LEU A 59 -24.57 -35.13 -44.71
C LEU A 59 -25.47 -34.73 -43.55
N ALA A 60 -26.71 -34.38 -43.89
CA ALA A 60 -27.77 -34.17 -42.92
C ALA A 60 -28.19 -35.53 -42.34
N VAL A 61 -28.03 -35.69 -41.02
CA VAL A 61 -28.77 -36.69 -40.25
C VAL A 61 -29.49 -35.93 -39.15
N ALA A 62 -30.79 -35.75 -39.32
CA ALA A 62 -31.67 -35.40 -38.22
C ALA A 62 -31.77 -36.61 -37.29
N PHE A 63 -31.56 -36.45 -35.98
CA PHE A 63 -32.34 -37.12 -34.93
C PHE A 63 -31.99 -36.58 -33.52
N THR A 64 -33.06 -36.24 -32.82
CA THR A 64 -33.26 -36.16 -31.35
C THR A 64 -32.55 -35.05 -30.56
N VAL A 65 -33.37 -34.10 -30.12
CA VAL A 65 -33.14 -33.24 -28.95
C VAL A 65 -32.76 -34.13 -27.76
N ARG A 66 -31.53 -34.01 -27.28
CA ARG A 66 -31.14 -34.45 -25.94
C ARG A 66 -30.68 -33.22 -25.17
N ASP A 67 -31.40 -33.00 -24.08
CA ASP A 67 -31.21 -31.99 -23.05
C ASP A 67 -29.74 -31.91 -22.64
N THR A 68 -29.04 -30.86 -23.10
CA THR A 68 -27.69 -30.52 -22.64
C THR A 68 -27.80 -29.27 -21.79
N LYS A 69 -27.92 -29.53 -20.49
CA LYS A 69 -27.56 -28.66 -19.38
C LYS A 69 -26.48 -27.67 -19.81
N GLN A 70 -26.85 -26.38 -19.92
CA GLN A 70 -25.92 -25.31 -20.21
C GLN A 70 -24.77 -25.31 -19.18
N HIS A 71 -23.58 -25.76 -19.60
CA HIS A 71 -22.34 -25.40 -18.94
C HIS A 71 -21.83 -24.14 -19.66
N GLY A 72 -21.91 -23.00 -18.96
CA GLY A 72 -21.84 -21.69 -19.57
C GLY A 72 -20.47 -21.34 -20.16
N PRO A 73 -20.41 -20.75 -21.38
CA PRO A 73 -19.17 -20.35 -22.04
C PRO A 73 -18.34 -19.32 -21.27
N ALA A 74 -18.92 -18.61 -20.30
CA ALA A 74 -18.26 -17.54 -19.55
C ALA A 74 -17.22 -18.00 -18.51
N VAL A 75 -17.34 -19.22 -17.97
CA VAL A 75 -16.41 -19.74 -16.96
C VAL A 75 -15.13 -20.29 -17.60
N GLU A 76 -15.23 -20.78 -18.84
CA GLU A 76 -14.10 -21.34 -19.59
C GLU A 76 -13.23 -20.24 -20.23
N THR A 77 -13.83 -19.13 -20.66
CA THR A 77 -13.11 -17.93 -21.09
C THR A 77 -12.30 -17.30 -19.94
N LEU A 78 -12.86 -17.24 -18.72
CA LEU A 78 -12.18 -16.69 -17.54
C LEU A 78 -10.95 -17.54 -17.12
N LYS A 79 -11.05 -18.86 -17.27
CA LYS A 79 -9.96 -19.80 -16.98
C LYS A 79 -8.85 -19.80 -18.03
N THR A 80 -9.17 -19.48 -19.29
CA THR A 80 -8.18 -19.35 -20.37
C THR A 80 -7.39 -18.04 -20.24
N GLU A 81 -8.01 -17.01 -19.68
CA GLU A 81 -7.39 -15.71 -19.41
C GLU A 81 -6.44 -15.70 -18.21
N ALA A 82 -6.61 -16.63 -17.27
CA ALA A 82 -5.81 -16.71 -16.04
C ALA A 82 -4.30 -16.70 -16.30
N PHE A 83 -3.82 -17.41 -17.33
CA PHE A 83 -2.40 -17.43 -17.68
C PHE A 83 -1.88 -16.04 -18.09
N ARG A 84 -2.63 -15.31 -18.93
CA ARG A 84 -2.24 -13.97 -19.39
C ARG A 84 -2.21 -12.97 -18.24
N TRP A 85 -3.21 -13.04 -17.37
CA TRP A 85 -3.31 -12.15 -16.19
C TRP A 85 -2.18 -12.42 -15.20
N ALA A 86 -1.85 -13.69 -14.98
CA ALA A 86 -0.75 -14.09 -14.12
C ALA A 86 0.60 -13.54 -14.63
N VAL A 87 0.87 -13.66 -15.94
CA VAL A 87 2.11 -13.13 -16.55
C VAL A 87 2.19 -11.61 -16.40
N ASN A 88 1.10 -10.89 -16.69
CA ASN A 88 1.08 -9.42 -16.54
C ASN A 88 1.35 -9.01 -15.09
N ARG A 89 0.72 -9.70 -14.13
CA ARG A 89 0.90 -9.41 -12.71
C ARG A 89 2.33 -9.70 -12.23
N ALA A 90 2.90 -10.82 -12.67
CA ALA A 90 4.30 -11.18 -12.39
C ALA A 90 5.29 -10.17 -13.00
N MET A 91 5.01 -9.66 -14.19
CA MET A 91 5.83 -8.64 -14.84
C MET A 91 5.81 -7.33 -14.04
N SER A 92 4.64 -6.86 -13.60
CA SER A 92 4.54 -5.69 -12.71
C SER A 92 5.26 -5.91 -11.37
N ALA A 93 5.15 -7.11 -10.79
CA ALA A 93 5.89 -7.48 -9.58
C ALA A 93 7.40 -7.40 -9.78
N ALA A 94 7.90 -7.93 -10.89
CA ALA A 94 9.31 -7.90 -11.24
C ALA A 94 9.83 -6.49 -11.53
N GLU A 95 9.05 -5.65 -12.21
CA GLU A 95 9.39 -4.25 -12.47
C GLU A 95 9.50 -3.45 -11.18
N LEU A 96 8.49 -3.51 -10.31
CA LEU A 96 8.52 -2.79 -9.04
C LEU A 96 9.61 -3.35 -8.10
N THR A 97 9.91 -4.65 -8.15
CA THR A 97 11.03 -5.25 -7.40
C THR A 97 12.37 -4.55 -7.68
N GLN A 98 12.58 -4.02 -8.89
CA GLN A 98 13.83 -3.36 -9.27
C GLN A 98 14.00 -1.97 -8.64
N THR A 99 12.89 -1.30 -8.35
CA THR A 99 12.89 0.09 -7.84
C THR A 99 12.34 0.21 -6.43
N ALA A 100 11.80 -0.86 -5.85
CA ALA A 100 11.20 -0.87 -4.51
C ALA A 100 12.26 -0.58 -3.45
N ASN A 101 12.05 0.49 -2.68
CA ASN A 101 12.96 0.91 -1.62
C ASN A 101 12.26 1.04 -0.26
N SER A 102 10.93 1.07 -0.24
CA SER A 102 10.12 1.16 0.97
C SER A 102 9.40 -0.15 1.31
N ARG A 103 9.02 -0.32 2.59
CA ARG A 103 8.24 -1.48 3.05
C ARG A 103 6.93 -1.63 2.27
N ASP A 104 6.24 -0.54 2.01
CA ASP A 104 4.97 -0.56 1.29
C ASP A 104 5.15 -1.03 -0.15
N GLU A 105 6.18 -0.53 -0.85
CA GLU A 105 6.52 -1.05 -2.18
C GLU A 105 6.88 -2.53 -2.14
N TRP A 106 7.64 -2.98 -1.13
CA TRP A 106 7.94 -4.40 -0.93
C TRP A 106 6.70 -5.24 -0.58
N SER A 107 5.73 -4.66 0.11
CA SER A 107 4.43 -5.27 0.41
C SER A 107 3.56 -5.38 -0.85
N ILE A 108 3.59 -4.37 -1.71
CA ILE A 108 2.94 -4.39 -3.03
C ILE A 108 3.57 -5.46 -3.92
N VAL A 109 4.91 -5.52 -3.99
CA VAL A 109 5.65 -6.57 -4.70
C VAL A 109 5.26 -7.96 -4.19
N SER A 110 5.24 -8.16 -2.87
CA SER A 110 4.80 -9.42 -2.25
C SER A 110 3.35 -9.76 -2.62
N THR A 111 2.45 -8.78 -2.59
CA THR A 111 1.04 -8.98 -2.95
C THR A 111 0.89 -9.37 -4.42
N TRP A 112 1.62 -8.71 -5.32
CA TRP A 112 1.57 -9.00 -6.75
C TRP A 112 2.16 -10.37 -7.08
N TRP A 113 3.25 -10.79 -6.41
CA TRP A 113 3.74 -12.17 -6.55
C TRP A 113 2.71 -13.20 -6.07
N LYS A 114 2.03 -12.94 -4.95
CA LYS A 114 0.97 -13.82 -4.45
C LYS A 114 -0.20 -13.95 -5.44
N GLU A 115 -0.69 -12.83 -5.97
CA GLU A 115 -1.76 -12.86 -6.96
C GLU A 115 -1.33 -13.57 -8.27
N ALA A 116 -0.08 -13.39 -8.72
CA ALA A 116 0.44 -14.09 -9.89
C ALA A 116 0.53 -15.61 -9.66
N ILE A 117 0.89 -16.05 -8.45
CA ILE A 117 0.90 -17.47 -8.06
C ILE A 117 -0.52 -18.05 -8.10
N GLU A 118 -1.49 -17.37 -7.51
CA GLU A 118 -2.88 -17.82 -7.50
C GLU A 118 -3.44 -17.95 -8.92
N LEU A 119 -3.18 -16.96 -9.78
CA LEU A 119 -3.63 -16.98 -11.18
C LEU A 119 -2.92 -18.07 -12.01
N MET A 120 -1.61 -18.29 -11.84
CA MET A 120 -0.90 -19.40 -12.50
C MET A 120 -1.39 -20.76 -12.01
N GLY A 121 -1.67 -20.89 -10.71
CA GLY A 121 -2.21 -22.11 -10.10
C GLY A 121 -3.61 -22.47 -10.60
N ALA A 122 -4.42 -21.47 -10.94
CA ALA A 122 -5.78 -21.63 -11.46
C ALA A 122 -5.85 -22.02 -12.94
N VAL A 123 -4.73 -22.04 -13.67
CA VAL A 123 -4.68 -22.45 -15.09
C VAL A 123 -5.15 -23.90 -15.23
N PRO A 124 -6.16 -24.21 -16.08
CA PRO A 124 -6.65 -25.58 -16.24
C PRO A 124 -5.63 -26.53 -16.86
N LYS A 125 -5.70 -27.82 -16.51
CA LYS A 125 -4.88 -28.88 -17.13
C LYS A 125 -5.02 -28.99 -18.65
N SER A 126 -6.19 -28.59 -19.18
CA SER A 126 -6.45 -28.54 -20.63
C SER A 126 -5.79 -27.36 -21.33
N HIS A 127 -5.29 -26.35 -20.60
CA HIS A 127 -4.66 -25.18 -21.20
C HIS A 127 -3.29 -25.56 -21.78
N PRO A 128 -2.94 -25.13 -23.00
CA PRO A 128 -1.67 -25.51 -23.65
C PRO A 128 -0.42 -25.04 -22.88
N LYS A 129 -0.56 -24.05 -21.99
CA LYS A 129 0.52 -23.57 -21.11
C LYS A 129 0.42 -24.04 -19.66
N TYR A 130 -0.42 -25.03 -19.35
CA TYR A 130 -0.59 -25.53 -17.99
C TYR A 130 0.75 -25.91 -17.34
N GLN A 131 1.55 -26.75 -18.01
CA GLN A 131 2.82 -27.22 -17.45
C GLN A 131 3.79 -26.06 -17.18
N LEU A 132 3.86 -25.07 -18.08
CA LEU A 132 4.65 -23.87 -17.88
C LEU A 132 4.12 -23.00 -16.73
N ALA A 133 2.79 -22.89 -16.58
CA ALA A 133 2.16 -22.15 -15.50
C ALA A 133 2.53 -22.75 -14.14
N GLN A 134 2.45 -24.08 -14.01
CA GLN A 134 2.81 -24.79 -12.78
C GLN A 134 4.31 -24.65 -12.45
N GLN A 135 5.18 -24.69 -13.47
CA GLN A 135 6.61 -24.39 -13.29
C GLN A 135 6.83 -22.95 -12.79
N LYS A 136 6.09 -21.96 -13.32
CA LYS A 136 6.19 -20.56 -12.89
C LYS A 136 5.67 -20.31 -11.48
N VAL A 137 4.75 -21.12 -10.96
CA VAL A 137 4.32 -21.04 -9.56
C VAL A 137 5.51 -21.22 -8.61
N GLU A 138 6.37 -22.20 -8.86
CA GLU A 138 7.55 -22.46 -8.03
C GLU A 138 8.53 -21.28 -8.03
N GLU A 139 8.79 -20.71 -9.20
CA GLU A 139 9.64 -19.52 -9.36
C GLU A 139 9.04 -18.29 -8.66
N TYR A 140 7.74 -18.06 -8.82
CA TYR A 140 7.07 -16.91 -8.20
C TYR A 140 7.00 -17.06 -6.68
N GLN A 141 6.92 -18.28 -6.17
CA GLN A 141 6.97 -18.54 -4.73
C GLN A 141 8.31 -18.09 -4.12
N GLN A 142 9.43 -18.27 -4.84
CA GLN A 142 10.74 -17.78 -4.39
C GLN A 142 10.79 -16.24 -4.41
N ASN A 143 10.25 -15.62 -5.46
CA ASN A 143 10.17 -14.15 -5.56
C ASN A 143 9.26 -13.55 -4.47
N LEU A 144 8.15 -14.21 -4.15
CA LEU A 144 7.29 -13.88 -3.04
C LEU A 144 8.06 -13.92 -1.72
N THR A 145 8.78 -15.01 -1.45
CA THR A 145 9.59 -15.14 -0.24
C THR A 145 10.67 -14.05 -0.14
N TYR A 146 11.30 -13.70 -1.25
CA TYR A 146 12.26 -12.59 -1.30
C TYR A 146 11.60 -11.25 -0.95
N ALA A 147 10.44 -10.94 -1.54
CA ALA A 147 9.68 -9.74 -1.25
C ALA A 147 9.21 -9.69 0.22
N GLN A 148 8.72 -10.80 0.76
CA GLN A 148 8.35 -10.95 2.17
C GLN A 148 9.54 -10.72 3.10
N THR A 149 10.72 -11.25 2.76
CA THR A 149 11.95 -11.01 3.53
C THR A 149 12.32 -9.53 3.53
N ARG A 150 12.10 -8.81 2.42
CA ARG A 150 12.31 -7.36 2.35
C ARG A 150 11.30 -6.59 3.21
N VAL A 151 10.03 -7.00 3.24
CA VAL A 151 9.03 -6.46 4.19
C VAL A 151 9.46 -6.69 5.64
N ASP A 152 9.96 -7.88 5.97
CA ASP A 152 10.36 -8.26 7.32
C ASP A 152 11.66 -7.62 7.79
N ASN A 153 12.64 -7.45 6.91
CA ASN A 153 13.85 -6.70 7.24
C ASN A 153 13.55 -5.21 7.44
N ASN A 154 12.58 -4.67 6.70
CA ASN A 154 12.05 -3.33 6.97
C ASN A 154 11.20 -3.27 8.26
N ASN A 155 10.62 -4.39 8.73
CA ASN A 155 9.99 -4.49 10.05
C ASN A 155 11.01 -4.54 11.21
N ARG A 156 12.15 -5.22 11.04
CA ARG A 156 13.17 -5.38 12.11
C ARG A 156 13.95 -4.09 12.42
N ASN A 157 14.01 -3.16 11.47
CA ASN A 157 14.51 -1.80 11.71
C ASN A 157 13.44 -0.88 12.35
N GLY A 158 12.25 -1.42 12.69
CA GLY A 158 11.07 -0.71 13.18
C GLY A 158 10.83 -0.77 14.70
N VAL A 159 11.86 -1.00 15.53
CA VAL A 159 11.70 -0.94 17.00
C VAL A 159 12.01 0.48 17.50
N THR A 160 11.10 1.43 17.25
CA THR A 160 10.78 2.68 18.01
C THR A 160 9.81 3.60 17.24
N ALA A 161 8.75 3.05 16.62
CA ALA A 161 7.85 3.80 15.73
C ALA A 161 6.57 4.36 16.38
N THR A 162 6.60 4.77 17.65
CA THR A 162 5.41 5.33 18.34
C THR A 162 5.27 6.86 18.21
N HIS A 163 6.09 7.52 17.39
CA HIS A 163 6.16 8.98 17.39
C HIS A 163 6.67 9.61 16.07
N LEU A 164 6.31 9.04 14.91
CA LEU A 164 6.72 9.56 13.60
C LEU A 164 5.51 9.66 12.64
N TRP A 165 5.43 10.74 11.84
CA TRP A 165 4.45 10.90 10.75
C TRP A 165 5.10 10.56 9.39
N SER A 166 4.32 10.42 8.31
CA SER A 166 4.84 10.15 6.95
C SER A 166 4.05 10.88 5.86
N ILE A 167 4.45 10.72 4.59
CA ILE A 167 3.58 11.07 3.47
C ILE A 167 2.28 10.26 3.60
N GLY A 168 1.14 10.89 3.29
CA GLY A 168 -0.20 10.33 3.48
C GLY A 168 -0.76 10.53 4.90
N SER A 169 0.06 10.90 5.89
CA SER A 169 -0.44 11.29 7.21
C SER A 169 -1.35 12.51 7.11
N ARG A 170 -2.32 12.62 8.01
CA ARG A 170 -3.19 13.80 8.06
C ARG A 170 -2.51 14.92 8.81
N ARG A 171 -2.98 16.15 8.57
CA ARG A 171 -2.56 17.36 9.29
C ARG A 171 -2.50 17.15 10.81
N ILE A 172 -3.54 16.51 11.37
CA ILE A 172 -3.62 16.28 12.82
C ILE A 172 -2.53 15.34 13.34
N ASP A 173 -2.09 14.37 12.53
CA ASP A 173 -1.02 13.45 12.92
C ASP A 173 0.30 14.24 13.03
N VAL A 174 0.58 15.08 12.04
CA VAL A 174 1.75 15.99 12.05
C VAL A 174 1.71 16.88 13.28
N LEU A 175 0.59 17.56 13.56
CA LEU A 175 0.48 18.43 14.75
C LEU A 175 0.63 17.66 16.07
N SER A 176 0.09 16.45 16.16
CA SER A 176 0.16 15.65 17.39
C SER A 176 1.56 15.12 17.69
N ILE A 177 2.38 14.92 16.65
CA ILE A 177 3.72 14.33 16.74
C ILE A 177 4.80 15.42 16.73
N GLN A 178 4.68 16.38 15.82
CA GLN A 178 5.63 17.46 15.61
C GLN A 178 5.36 18.68 16.51
N GLY A 179 4.09 18.93 16.83
CA GLY A 179 3.63 20.17 17.47
C GLY A 179 3.22 21.24 16.47
N GLU A 180 2.89 22.43 16.99
CA GLU A 180 2.52 23.58 16.16
C GLU A 180 3.69 24.06 15.29
N PRO A 181 3.46 24.38 14.01
CA PRO A 181 4.49 24.92 13.15
C PRO A 181 4.91 26.33 13.60
N THR A 182 6.17 26.68 13.32
CA THR A 182 6.70 28.03 13.53
C THR A 182 5.95 29.06 12.69
N HIS A 183 5.59 28.66 11.47
CA HIS A 183 4.78 29.45 10.56
C HIS A 183 3.95 28.52 9.68
N GLN A 184 2.80 28.96 9.20
CA GLN A 184 2.01 28.22 8.22
C GLN A 184 1.42 29.15 7.15
N SER A 185 1.37 28.66 5.92
CA SER A 185 0.76 29.34 4.77
C SER A 185 -0.33 28.45 4.17
N ARG A 186 -1.50 29.02 3.87
CA ARG A 186 -2.64 28.27 3.34
C ARG A 186 -3.17 28.89 2.06
N TYR A 187 -3.35 28.05 1.05
CA TYR A 187 -3.86 28.40 -0.28
C TYR A 187 -5.13 27.61 -0.57
N ASP A 188 -6.27 28.13 -0.10
CA ASP A 188 -7.55 27.43 -0.21
C ASP A 188 -7.98 27.20 -1.67
N ALA A 189 -7.61 28.07 -2.60
CA ALA A 189 -7.89 27.85 -4.03
C ALA A 189 -7.11 26.67 -4.64
N LEU A 190 -5.97 26.30 -4.06
CA LEU A 190 -5.06 25.25 -4.57
C LEU A 190 -5.06 23.99 -3.70
N CYS A 191 -5.91 23.95 -2.67
CA CYS A 191 -5.92 22.89 -1.68
C CYS A 191 -4.59 22.67 -0.97
N GLN A 192 -3.75 23.70 -0.89
CA GLN A 192 -2.40 23.55 -0.38
C GLN A 192 -2.28 24.22 0.98
N GLU A 193 -1.61 23.55 1.91
CA GLU A 193 -1.13 24.12 3.16
C GLU A 193 0.36 23.79 3.26
N VAL A 194 1.14 24.75 3.75
CA VAL A 194 2.58 24.60 3.96
C VAL A 194 2.85 24.95 5.42
N MET A 195 3.34 23.97 6.17
CA MET A 195 3.72 24.10 7.58
C MET A 195 5.24 24.15 7.70
N TYR A 196 5.76 25.18 8.37
CA TYR A 196 7.19 25.42 8.54
C TYR A 196 7.60 25.10 9.98
N TYR A 197 8.69 24.35 10.12
CA TYR A 197 9.33 24.03 11.40
C TYR A 197 10.78 24.47 11.31
N GLY A 198 11.06 25.75 11.62
CA GLY A 198 12.34 26.36 11.26
C GLY A 198 12.52 26.40 9.74
N GLY A 199 13.64 25.86 9.25
CA GLY A 199 13.94 25.70 7.82
C GLY A 199 13.37 24.42 7.19
N SER A 200 12.82 23.50 7.98
CA SER A 200 12.13 22.32 7.46
C SER A 200 10.67 22.62 7.12
N VAL A 201 10.13 21.93 6.11
CA VAL A 201 8.81 22.22 5.52
C VAL A 201 7.99 20.94 5.36
N VAL A 202 6.69 21.02 5.65
CA VAL A 202 5.69 19.98 5.37
C VAL A 202 4.62 20.57 4.47
N GLU A 203 4.43 20.01 3.29
CA GLU A 203 3.38 20.41 2.35
C GLU A 203 2.22 19.42 2.41
N LEU A 204 1.01 19.96 2.52
CA LEU A 204 -0.23 19.21 2.58
C LEU A 204 -1.12 19.58 1.40
N SER A 205 -1.77 18.57 0.84
CA SER A 205 -2.86 18.75 -0.10
C SER A 205 -4.17 18.24 0.51
N ASN A 206 -5.17 19.11 0.61
CA ASN A 206 -6.45 18.82 1.24
C ASN A 206 -6.32 18.21 2.65
N GLY A 207 -5.38 18.73 3.44
CA GLY A 207 -5.10 18.29 4.82
C GLY A 207 -4.35 16.96 4.94
N ILE A 208 -3.79 16.44 3.85
CA ILE A 208 -2.98 15.21 3.81
C ILE A 208 -1.55 15.58 3.39
N VAL A 209 -0.54 15.08 4.09
CA VAL A 209 0.87 15.30 3.76
C VAL A 209 1.18 14.70 2.39
N VAL A 210 1.62 15.54 1.46
CA VAL A 210 2.01 15.11 0.11
C VAL A 210 3.51 15.21 -0.12
N ARG A 211 4.21 16.06 0.64
CA ARG A 211 5.66 16.27 0.53
C ARG A 211 6.20 16.84 1.82
N TYR A 212 7.49 16.64 2.07
CA TYR A 212 8.23 17.35 3.10
C TYR A 212 9.69 17.56 2.68
N GLU A 213 10.35 18.51 3.31
CA GLU A 213 11.79 18.76 3.23
C GLU A 213 12.33 18.96 4.65
N ASP A 214 13.27 18.12 5.07
CA ASP A 214 13.82 18.16 6.43
C ASP A 214 15.23 18.75 6.47
N GLN A 215 15.36 20.01 6.06
CA GLN A 215 16.65 20.70 6.00
C GLN A 215 17.34 20.77 7.37
N ASP A 216 16.58 21.01 8.43
CA ASP A 216 17.10 21.18 9.79
C ASP A 216 17.20 19.86 10.56
N LYS A 217 16.79 18.73 9.95
CA LYS A 217 16.73 17.41 10.61
C LYS A 217 15.91 17.43 11.90
N ASN A 218 14.84 18.20 11.91
CA ASN A 218 13.97 18.44 13.06
C ASN A 218 12.59 17.80 12.89
N LEU A 219 12.27 17.28 11.70
CA LEU A 219 11.01 16.61 11.44
C LEU A 219 11.03 15.19 12.01
N ARG A 220 9.98 14.86 12.75
CA ARG A 220 9.69 13.52 13.27
C ARG A 220 8.98 12.71 12.18
N VAL A 221 9.66 12.58 11.05
CA VAL A 221 9.14 11.91 9.86
C VAL A 221 9.77 10.53 9.72
N ALA A 222 8.95 9.51 9.45
CA ALA A 222 9.44 8.19 9.12
C ALA A 222 10.08 8.23 7.73
N SER A 223 11.35 7.82 7.62
CA SER A 223 12.09 7.75 6.35
C SER A 223 11.53 6.69 5.37
N ASN A 224 10.47 6.01 5.76
CA ASN A 224 9.85 4.87 5.10
C ASN A 224 8.40 4.86 5.57
N ASN A 225 7.46 4.98 4.62
CA ASN A 225 6.01 5.03 4.85
C ASN A 225 5.55 3.92 5.80
N ALA A 226 5.47 4.26 7.08
CA ALA A 226 4.89 3.45 8.11
C ALA A 226 3.84 4.36 8.74
N ILE A 227 2.62 4.30 8.21
CA ILE A 227 1.48 4.93 8.85
C ILE A 227 1.21 4.12 10.13
N VAL A 228 1.64 4.63 11.27
CA VAL A 228 1.28 4.07 12.58
C VAL A 228 0.25 4.98 13.22
N SER A 229 -1.01 4.60 13.04
CA SER A 229 -2.14 5.12 13.79
C SER A 229 -1.93 4.84 15.30
N ALA A 230 -2.33 5.79 16.14
CA ALA A 230 -2.47 5.66 17.59
C ALA A 230 -3.07 4.30 18.00
N PRO A 231 -2.86 3.80 19.26
CA PRO A 231 -3.37 2.50 19.71
C PRO A 231 -4.86 2.34 19.38
N LYS A 232 -5.13 1.60 18.31
CA LYS A 232 -6.48 1.33 17.82
C LYS A 232 -7.10 0.25 18.67
N ALA A 233 -8.36 0.45 19.06
CA ALA A 233 -9.15 -0.60 19.66
C ALA A 233 -9.20 -1.80 18.69
N PRO A 234 -8.95 -3.04 19.15
CA PRO A 234 -8.71 -4.21 18.29
C PRO A 234 -9.90 -4.66 17.41
N PHE A 235 -10.99 -3.91 17.41
CA PHE A 235 -12.25 -4.27 16.76
C PHE A 235 -12.82 -3.19 15.84
N VAL A 236 -12.13 -2.06 15.64
CA VAL A 236 -12.57 -1.00 14.72
C VAL A 236 -11.42 -0.51 13.84
N TRP A 237 -11.72 -0.24 12.58
CA TRP A 237 -10.83 0.46 11.67
C TRP A 237 -11.21 1.95 11.60
N THR A 238 -10.33 2.78 11.04
CA THR A 238 -10.56 4.23 10.86
C THR A 238 -10.04 4.71 9.51
N LEU A 239 -10.15 6.00 9.23
CA LEU A 239 -9.54 6.58 8.04
C LEU A 239 -8.01 6.50 8.12
N GLY A 240 -7.38 6.13 7.02
CA GLY A 240 -5.95 5.81 6.98
C GLY A 240 -5.61 4.40 7.49
N SER A 241 -6.58 3.57 7.92
CA SER A 241 -6.34 2.13 8.08
C SER A 241 -5.87 1.52 6.75
N SER A 242 -4.97 0.55 6.83
CA SER A 242 -4.61 -0.25 5.65
C SER A 242 -5.72 -1.22 5.27
N LYS A 243 -5.74 -1.62 4.00
CA LYS A 243 -6.63 -2.68 3.49
C LYS A 243 -6.54 -3.98 4.27
N ASP A 244 -5.33 -4.39 4.66
CA ASP A 244 -5.11 -5.59 5.48
C ASP A 244 -5.75 -5.46 6.87
N GLU A 245 -5.67 -4.27 7.48
CA GLU A 245 -6.35 -3.99 8.74
C GLU A 245 -7.86 -4.08 8.58
N VAL A 246 -8.40 -3.48 7.50
CA VAL A 246 -9.83 -3.58 7.17
C VAL A 246 -10.24 -5.04 7.00
N PHE A 247 -9.48 -5.87 6.27
CA PHE A 247 -9.82 -7.28 6.10
C PHE A 247 -9.74 -8.09 7.40
N LYS A 248 -8.78 -7.78 8.28
CA LYS A 248 -8.69 -8.42 9.60
C LYS A 248 -9.88 -8.08 10.50
N ILE A 249 -10.36 -6.84 10.46
CA ILE A 249 -11.40 -6.33 11.36
C ILE A 249 -12.81 -6.56 10.79
N GLN A 250 -13.02 -6.17 9.54
CA GLN A 250 -14.31 -6.21 8.84
C GLN A 250 -14.59 -7.58 8.21
N GLY A 251 -13.55 -8.30 7.77
CA GLY A 251 -13.66 -9.53 6.99
C GLY A 251 -13.66 -9.29 5.48
N THR A 252 -14.00 -10.32 4.72
CA THR A 252 -13.98 -10.28 3.25
C THR A 252 -15.14 -9.44 2.70
N PRO A 253 -14.88 -8.49 1.78
CA PRO A 253 -15.94 -7.72 1.13
C PRO A 253 -16.79 -8.61 0.20
N SER A 254 -18.04 -8.23 -0.02
CA SER A 254 -18.93 -8.90 -0.97
C SER A 254 -18.54 -8.62 -2.42
N ARG A 255 -17.89 -7.48 -2.69
CA ARG A 255 -17.38 -7.11 -4.01
C ARG A 255 -16.24 -6.10 -3.89
N VAL A 256 -15.32 -6.12 -4.83
CA VAL A 256 -14.24 -5.13 -4.95
C VAL A 256 -14.25 -4.53 -6.35
N VAL A 257 -14.14 -3.21 -6.44
CA VAL A 257 -13.94 -2.48 -7.70
C VAL A 257 -12.59 -1.79 -7.64
N ARG A 258 -11.81 -1.86 -8.70
CA ARG A 258 -10.45 -1.28 -8.76
C ARG A 258 -10.33 -0.31 -9.92
N TYR A 259 -9.60 0.78 -9.69
CA TYR A 259 -9.26 1.81 -10.66
C TYR A 259 -7.75 2.03 -10.61
N ASP A 260 -7.01 1.19 -11.34
CA ASP A 260 -5.55 1.09 -11.23
C ASP A 260 -4.84 2.43 -11.54
N SER A 261 -5.27 3.14 -12.59
CA SER A 261 -4.69 4.45 -12.98
C SER A 261 -4.86 5.53 -11.91
N LEU A 262 -5.82 5.36 -11.00
CA LEU A 262 -6.06 6.28 -9.89
C LEU A 262 -5.52 5.73 -8.57
N ARG A 263 -4.98 4.52 -8.57
CA ARG A 263 -4.58 3.76 -7.37
C ARG A 263 -5.73 3.69 -6.35
N LYS A 264 -6.96 3.59 -6.86
CA LYS A 264 -8.20 3.58 -6.06
C LYS A 264 -8.85 2.21 -6.05
N GLU A 265 -9.37 1.82 -4.90
CA GLU A 265 -10.24 0.66 -4.75
C GLU A 265 -11.50 1.00 -3.98
N THR A 266 -12.61 0.32 -4.28
CA THR A 266 -13.84 0.37 -3.51
C THR A 266 -14.22 -1.03 -3.08
N LEU A 267 -14.22 -1.26 -1.77
CA LEU A 267 -14.67 -2.49 -1.14
C LEU A 267 -16.14 -2.34 -0.79
N TYR A 268 -16.96 -3.29 -1.20
CA TYR A 268 -18.38 -3.32 -0.90
C TYR A 268 -18.64 -4.35 0.20
N TYR A 269 -19.41 -3.93 1.21
CA TYR A 269 -19.96 -4.80 2.24
C TYR A 269 -21.47 -4.65 2.19
N ASN A 270 -22.09 -5.37 1.26
CA ASN A 270 -23.49 -5.19 0.86
C ASN A 270 -23.76 -3.78 0.32
N TYR A 271 -24.49 -2.95 1.06
CA TYR A 271 -24.84 -1.58 0.68
C TYR A 271 -23.82 -0.53 1.11
N ASN A 272 -22.85 -0.92 1.94
CA ASN A 272 -21.80 -0.04 2.42
C ASN A 272 -20.56 -0.13 1.54
N THR A 273 -19.80 0.96 1.52
CA THR A 273 -18.55 1.03 0.78
C THR A 273 -17.41 1.50 1.66
N ILE A 274 -16.22 1.00 1.38
CA ILE A 274 -14.95 1.53 1.88
C ILE A 274 -14.15 1.93 0.65
N GLU A 275 -13.72 3.17 0.59
CA GLU A 275 -12.89 3.71 -0.48
C GLU A 275 -11.45 3.76 -0.03
N LEU A 276 -10.56 3.23 -0.86
CA LEU A 276 -9.13 3.24 -0.61
C LEU A 276 -8.42 3.99 -1.73
N THR A 277 -7.36 4.70 -1.36
CA THR A 277 -6.35 5.20 -2.28
C THR A 277 -5.01 4.72 -1.75
N ASP A 278 -4.16 4.15 -2.60
CA ASP A 278 -2.87 3.59 -2.19
C ASP A 278 -2.99 2.57 -1.05
N ASP A 279 -4.00 1.67 -1.13
CA ASP A 279 -4.34 0.66 -0.11
C ASP A 279 -4.68 1.20 1.30
N HIS A 280 -4.93 2.51 1.43
CA HIS A 280 -5.35 3.15 2.68
C HIS A 280 -6.76 3.73 2.58
N VAL A 281 -7.54 3.59 3.65
CA VAL A 281 -8.93 4.06 3.68
C VAL A 281 -8.99 5.58 3.59
N THR A 282 -9.56 6.10 2.51
CA THR A 282 -9.75 7.54 2.28
C THR A 282 -11.19 8.00 2.49
N GLY A 283 -12.15 7.09 2.36
CA GLY A 283 -13.58 7.38 2.51
C GLY A 283 -14.38 6.11 2.80
N TYR A 284 -15.65 6.29 3.16
CA TYR A 284 -16.58 5.19 3.32
C TYR A 284 -18.03 5.70 3.32
N ASN A 285 -18.95 4.78 3.07
CA ASN A 285 -20.38 4.93 3.28
C ASN A 285 -20.84 3.81 4.22
N ASN A 286 -21.36 4.18 5.39
CA ASN A 286 -21.85 3.27 6.43
C ASN A 286 -23.31 3.57 6.81
N LEU A 287 -24.20 3.68 5.82
CA LEU A 287 -25.58 4.12 6.06
C LEU A 287 -26.41 3.12 6.88
N ASP A 288 -26.09 1.83 6.82
CA ASP A 288 -26.78 0.80 7.63
C ASP A 288 -26.08 0.51 8.98
N GLY A 289 -24.93 1.14 9.24
CA GLY A 289 -24.20 1.01 10.50
C GLY A 289 -23.43 -0.29 10.69
N THR A 290 -23.31 -1.16 9.67
CA THR A 290 -22.64 -2.47 9.82
C THR A 290 -21.12 -2.44 9.63
N LEU A 291 -20.56 -1.34 9.13
CA LEU A 291 -19.11 -1.16 9.12
C LEU A 291 -18.57 -0.90 10.53
N LYS A 292 -17.50 -1.61 10.89
CA LYS A 292 -16.77 -1.47 12.16
C LYS A 292 -15.80 -0.27 12.11
N VAL A 293 -16.35 0.90 11.81
CA VAL A 293 -15.61 2.15 11.69
C VAL A 293 -15.80 3.04 12.91
N ALA A 294 -14.73 3.66 13.38
CA ALA A 294 -14.79 4.68 14.41
C ALA A 294 -13.83 5.84 14.11
N MET A 295 -14.29 7.08 14.29
CA MET A 295 -13.40 8.23 14.38
C MET A 295 -13.01 8.43 15.83
N THR A 296 -11.76 8.14 16.16
CA THR A 296 -11.18 8.48 17.45
C THR A 296 -10.49 9.82 17.32
N PRO A 297 -11.04 10.89 17.90
CA PRO A 297 -10.39 12.19 17.82
C PRO A 297 -9.08 12.22 18.60
N VAL A 298 -8.11 12.96 18.09
CA VAL A 298 -6.83 13.20 18.77
C VAL A 298 -7.03 14.29 19.81
N LEU A 299 -6.65 14.04 21.06
CA LEU A 299 -6.71 15.03 22.13
C LEU A 299 -5.37 15.73 22.24
N LEU A 300 -5.28 16.98 21.79
CA LEU A 300 -4.08 17.78 21.93
C LEU A 300 -4.01 18.41 23.33
N PRO A 301 -2.83 18.47 23.97
CA PRO A 301 -2.64 19.12 25.27
C PRO A 301 -3.09 20.58 25.24
N ASN A 302 -3.64 21.08 26.36
CA ASN A 302 -4.05 22.50 26.53
C ASN A 302 -5.13 23.00 25.54
N THR A 303 -5.87 22.11 24.89
CA THR A 303 -6.99 22.50 24.03
C THR A 303 -8.24 22.74 24.87
N ASN A 304 -8.86 23.91 24.75
CA ASN A 304 -10.18 24.14 25.33
C ASN A 304 -11.24 23.40 24.50
N PHE A 305 -11.94 22.46 25.11
CA PHE A 305 -12.93 21.65 24.40
C PHE A 305 -14.27 22.37 24.38
N SER A 306 -14.63 22.92 23.22
CA SER A 306 -15.98 23.41 22.96
C SER A 306 -16.96 22.24 22.78
N SER A 307 -18.19 22.41 23.25
CA SER A 307 -19.30 21.48 22.97
C SER A 307 -19.91 21.67 21.57
N PHE A 308 -19.42 22.66 20.82
CA PHE A 308 -19.90 23.03 19.49
C PHE A 308 -18.72 23.34 18.57
N TRP A 309 -18.86 23.04 17.29
CA TRP A 309 -17.95 23.52 16.26
C TRP A 309 -18.56 24.72 15.52
N THR A 310 -17.73 25.47 14.78
CA THR A 310 -18.13 26.65 14.00
C THR A 310 -17.53 26.60 12.59
N ILE A 311 -17.88 27.52 11.70
CA ILE A 311 -17.15 27.67 10.43
C ILE A 311 -15.68 27.99 10.74
N GLY A 312 -14.75 27.33 10.05
CA GLY A 312 -13.32 27.42 10.30
C GLY A 312 -12.78 26.46 11.37
N SER A 313 -13.65 25.77 12.12
CA SER A 313 -13.24 24.67 13.00
C SER A 313 -12.47 23.60 12.23
N ASP A 314 -11.50 22.98 12.88
CA ASP A 314 -10.76 21.88 12.27
C ASP A 314 -11.57 20.58 12.29
N ARG A 315 -11.23 19.67 11.39
CA ARG A 315 -11.86 18.35 11.26
C ARG A 315 -11.87 17.52 12.56
N ASN A 316 -10.80 17.58 13.33
CA ASN A 316 -10.68 16.83 14.57
C ASN A 316 -11.61 17.41 15.65
N GLU A 317 -11.85 18.72 15.66
CA GLU A 317 -12.91 19.34 16.45
C GLU A 317 -14.30 18.81 16.06
N VAL A 318 -14.60 18.72 14.76
CA VAL A 318 -15.88 18.13 14.29
C VAL A 318 -16.03 16.70 14.80
N PHE A 319 -14.99 15.87 14.74
CA PHE A 319 -15.03 14.50 15.26
C PHE A 319 -15.16 14.42 16.78
N ARG A 320 -14.52 15.32 17.53
CA ARG A 320 -14.71 15.41 18.99
C ARG A 320 -16.15 15.73 19.35
N VAL A 321 -16.72 16.72 18.67
CA VAL A 321 -18.05 17.23 18.98
C VAL A 321 -19.15 16.32 18.46
N GLN A 322 -19.02 15.80 17.24
CA GLN A 322 -20.07 15.02 16.55
C GLN A 322 -19.86 13.51 16.54
N GLY A 323 -18.65 13.04 16.79
CA GLY A 323 -18.33 11.61 16.71
C GLY A 323 -18.18 11.11 15.28
N THR A 324 -18.34 9.80 15.11
CA THR A 324 -18.16 9.09 13.83
C THR A 324 -19.27 9.46 12.84
N PRO A 325 -18.94 10.04 11.67
CA PRO A 325 -19.92 10.29 10.62
C PRO A 325 -20.41 8.98 9.99
N SER A 326 -21.64 9.00 9.47
CA SER A 326 -22.22 7.89 8.71
C SER A 326 -21.58 7.73 7.32
N GLN A 327 -20.96 8.79 6.80
CA GLN A 327 -20.24 8.76 5.52
C GLN A 327 -19.11 9.78 5.54
N VAL A 328 -18.00 9.43 4.90
CA VAL A 328 -16.91 10.35 4.57
C VAL A 328 -16.62 10.21 3.08
N SER A 329 -16.75 11.32 2.34
CA SER A 329 -16.37 11.41 0.93
C SER A 329 -15.20 12.37 0.78
N LEU A 330 -14.18 11.99 0.00
CA LEU A 330 -13.00 12.80 -0.25
C LEU A 330 -12.83 13.03 -1.76
N GLU A 331 -13.02 14.28 -2.18
CA GLU A 331 -12.95 14.73 -3.56
C GLU A 331 -11.74 15.65 -3.75
N HIS A 332 -10.57 15.05 -3.97
CA HIS A 332 -9.31 15.78 -4.14
C HIS A 332 -9.36 16.86 -5.22
N SER A 333 -10.00 16.59 -6.37
CA SER A 333 -10.10 17.54 -7.47
C SER A 333 -10.97 18.76 -7.16
N LEU A 334 -11.88 18.64 -6.19
CA LEU A 334 -12.79 19.71 -5.79
C LEU A 334 -12.39 20.34 -4.45
N CYS A 335 -11.24 19.98 -3.88
CA CYS A 335 -10.81 20.49 -2.59
C CYS A 335 -11.76 20.19 -1.44
N ARG A 336 -12.52 19.10 -1.55
CA ARG A 336 -13.72 18.91 -0.73
C ARG A 336 -13.64 17.59 0.02
N GLU A 337 -13.87 17.66 1.32
CA GLU A 337 -14.23 16.51 2.12
C GLU A 337 -15.63 16.74 2.69
N THR A 338 -16.51 15.75 2.57
CA THR A 338 -17.87 15.83 3.09
C THR A 338 -18.06 14.78 4.17
N LEU A 339 -18.42 15.23 5.37
CA LEU A 339 -18.79 14.38 6.50
C LEU A 339 -20.31 14.37 6.62
N ARG A 340 -20.93 13.20 6.50
CA ARG A 340 -22.38 13.04 6.67
C ARG A 340 -22.72 12.54 8.06
N TYR A 341 -23.71 13.14 8.69
CA TYR A 341 -24.29 12.71 9.95
C TYR A 341 -25.79 12.54 9.75
N GLY A 342 -26.23 11.32 9.41
CA GLY A 342 -27.63 11.08 9.06
C GLY A 342 -28.04 11.92 7.85
N GLY A 343 -29.05 12.78 7.97
CA GLY A 343 -29.48 13.67 6.88
C GLY A 343 -28.78 15.04 6.83
N SER A 344 -27.80 15.30 7.69
CA SER A 344 -27.03 16.56 7.70
C SER A 344 -25.60 16.34 7.21
N THR A 345 -24.95 17.40 6.72
CA THR A 345 -23.59 17.35 6.17
C THR A 345 -22.72 18.48 6.71
N VAL A 346 -21.42 18.20 6.84
CA VAL A 346 -20.37 19.19 7.10
C VAL A 346 -19.39 19.11 5.92
N GLU A 347 -19.15 20.23 5.27
CA GLU A 347 -18.18 20.37 4.19
C GLU A 347 -16.88 20.93 4.74
N LEU A 348 -15.76 20.31 4.39
CA LEU A 348 -14.43 20.76 4.74
C LEU A 348 -13.63 21.07 3.49
N LYS A 349 -12.82 22.12 3.61
CA LYS A 349 -11.83 22.54 2.65
C LYS A 349 -10.50 22.66 3.35
N ASN A 350 -9.47 21.96 2.86
CA ASN A 350 -8.17 21.87 3.53
C ASN A 350 -8.24 21.38 4.99
N GLY A 351 -9.21 20.52 5.30
CA GLY A 351 -9.39 20.00 6.67
C GLY A 351 -10.04 20.97 7.66
N PHE A 352 -10.58 22.10 7.19
CA PHE A 352 -11.34 23.06 7.98
C PHE A 352 -12.78 23.15 7.49
N VAL A 353 -13.72 23.34 8.40
CA VAL A 353 -15.14 23.49 8.07
C VAL A 353 -15.33 24.73 7.19
N SER A 354 -15.81 24.53 5.97
CA SER A 354 -16.13 25.59 5.01
C SER A 354 -17.63 25.82 4.86
N GLY A 355 -18.45 24.83 5.20
CA GLY A 355 -19.90 24.92 5.10
C GLY A 355 -20.59 23.74 5.78
N TYR A 356 -21.91 23.83 5.91
CA TYR A 356 -22.71 22.74 6.45
C TYR A 356 -24.17 22.85 5.99
N ASP A 357 -24.85 21.72 6.00
CA ASP A 357 -26.31 21.63 5.91
C ASP A 357 -26.83 20.87 7.14
N ASN A 358 -27.74 21.50 7.89
CA ASN A 358 -28.31 20.93 9.12
C ASN A 358 -29.79 20.57 8.97
N ILE A 359 -30.23 20.04 7.82
CA ILE A 359 -31.61 19.58 7.57
C ILE A 359 -32.16 18.72 8.73
N SER A 360 -31.36 17.81 9.29
CA SER A 360 -31.82 16.90 10.36
C SER A 360 -31.70 17.48 11.78
N LYS A 361 -31.24 18.73 11.93
CA LYS A 361 -31.06 19.42 13.23
C LYS A 361 -30.23 18.63 14.25
N ASN A 362 -29.29 17.82 13.77
CA ASN A 362 -28.42 16.97 14.59
C ASN A 362 -26.96 17.47 14.61
N LEU A 363 -26.65 18.55 13.91
CA LEU A 363 -25.34 19.20 13.99
C LEU A 363 -25.23 20.06 15.25
N ARG A 364 -24.22 19.78 16.09
CA ARG A 364 -23.79 20.65 17.21
C ARG A 364 -22.92 21.80 16.69
N VAL A 365 -23.51 22.62 15.82
CA VAL A 365 -22.89 23.82 15.26
C VAL A 365 -23.34 25.06 16.01
N LYS A 366 -22.43 26.01 16.22
CA LYS A 366 -22.74 27.36 16.70
C LYS A 366 -22.49 28.36 15.58
N VAL A 367 -23.50 29.18 15.28
CA VAL A 367 -23.34 30.32 14.38
C VAL A 367 -22.58 31.40 15.14
N GLN A 368 -21.48 31.90 14.57
CA GLN A 368 -20.71 33.00 15.14
C GLN A 368 -21.37 34.35 14.86
#